data_AF-A0A519SS01-F1
#
_entry.id   AF-A0A519SS01-F1
#
_cell.length_a   1.000
_cell.length_b   1.000
_cell.length_c   1.000
_cell.angle_alpha   90.00
_cell.angle_beta   90.00
_cell.angle_gamma   90.00
#
_symmetry.space_group_name_H-M   'P 1'
#
loop_
_entity.id
_entity.type
_entity.pdbx_description
1 polymer ?
#
loop_
_entity_poly.entity_id
_entity_poly.type
_entity_poly.pdbx_seq_one_letter_code
_entity_poly.pdbx_strand_id
1 'polypeptide(L)'
;MALNKFSRIYTQDDSLPASQAMLIGAGLSDADLRKPFVGICSTGFEGNTCNMHLDGLADEVKRGVAAQGLVGLRFNTIGVSDGITNG
;
A
#
# COMPACT_ATOMS: atom_id res chain seq x y z
N MET A 1 13.02 -18.72 -5.17
CA MET A 1 11.83 -18.10 -5.83
C MET A 1 11.95 -16.58 -5.70
N ALA A 2 11.60 -15.81 -6.74
CA ALA A 2 11.60 -14.35 -6.66
C ALA A 2 10.39 -13.86 -5.84
N LEU A 3 10.62 -12.95 -4.89
CA LEU A 3 9.57 -12.46 -3.98
C LEU A 3 8.64 -11.42 -4.64
N ASN A 4 9.10 -10.74 -5.68
CA ASN A 4 8.39 -9.67 -6.39
C ASN A 4 7.62 -10.18 -7.63
N LYS A 5 6.99 -11.36 -7.53
CA LYS A 5 6.35 -12.08 -8.66
C LYS A 5 5.41 -11.20 -9.49
N PHE A 6 4.64 -10.33 -8.84
CA PHE A 6 3.66 -9.46 -9.49
C PHE A 6 4.20 -8.06 -9.76
N SER A 7 4.87 -7.42 -8.79
CA SER A 7 5.36 -6.05 -8.98
C SER A 7 6.39 -5.94 -10.11
N ARG A 8 7.21 -6.99 -10.32
CA ARG A 8 8.19 -7.00 -11.42
C ARG A 8 7.61 -6.81 -12.81
N ILE A 9 6.32 -7.14 -13.01
CA ILE A 9 5.63 -6.92 -14.29
C ILE A 9 5.65 -5.43 -14.62
N TYR A 10 5.47 -4.55 -13.63
CA TYR A 10 5.40 -3.10 -13.85
C TYR A 10 6.72 -2.38 -13.56
N THR A 11 7.63 -3.03 -12.83
CA THR A 11 8.88 -2.41 -12.37
C THR A 11 10.13 -2.86 -13.12
N GLN A 12 10.04 -3.92 -13.94
CA GLN A 12 11.19 -4.52 -14.63
C GLN A 12 10.89 -4.90 -16.10
N ASP A 13 9.67 -4.66 -16.58
CA ASP A 13 9.35 -4.83 -18.00
C ASP A 13 9.70 -3.54 -18.76
N ASP A 14 10.70 -3.63 -19.64
CA ASP A 14 11.20 -2.51 -20.44
C ASP A 14 10.14 -1.97 -21.43
N SER A 15 9.07 -2.73 -21.71
CA SER A 15 7.93 -2.27 -22.51
C SER A 15 6.95 -1.38 -21.72
N LEU A 16 7.12 -1.24 -20.40
CA LEU A 16 6.27 -0.47 -19.50
C LEU A 16 6.99 0.72 -18.84
N PRO A 17 7.70 1.60 -19.58
CA PRO A 17 8.46 2.70 -19.00
C PRO A 17 7.56 3.74 -18.30
N ALA A 18 6.31 3.91 -18.76
CA ALA A 18 5.35 4.80 -18.13
C ALA A 18 4.97 4.34 -16.72
N SER A 19 4.81 3.03 -16.49
CA SER A 19 4.53 2.48 -15.15
C SER A 19 5.69 2.75 -14.20
N GLN A 20 6.92 2.56 -14.66
CA GLN A 20 8.13 2.83 -13.89
C GLN A 20 8.24 4.32 -13.54
N ALA A 21 8.00 5.21 -14.53
CA ALA A 21 8.02 6.65 -14.32
C ALA A 21 6.98 7.13 -13.30
N MET A 22 5.75 6.60 -13.33
CA MET A 22 4.71 6.94 -12.36
C MET A 22 5.08 6.50 -10.93
N LEU A 23 5.71 5.32 -10.78
CA LEU A 23 6.18 4.83 -9.48
C LEU A 23 7.33 5.69 -8.94
N ILE A 24 8.28 6.09 -9.80
CA ILE A 24 9.36 7.01 -9.42
C ILE A 24 8.78 8.37 -9.02
N GLY A 25 7.84 8.90 -9.80
CA GLY A 25 7.14 10.15 -9.49
C GLY A 25 6.36 10.10 -8.17
N ALA A 26 5.90 8.92 -7.75
CA ALA A 26 5.28 8.70 -6.45
C ALA A 26 6.29 8.62 -5.27
N GLY A 27 7.59 8.73 -5.54
CA GLY A 27 8.65 8.78 -4.54
C GLY A 27 9.44 7.49 -4.35
N LEU A 28 9.32 6.51 -5.25
CA LEU A 28 10.12 5.28 -5.21
C LEU A 28 11.46 5.50 -5.92
N SER A 29 12.54 4.96 -5.36
CA SER A 29 13.84 4.93 -6.04
C SER A 29 13.95 3.78 -7.04
N ASP A 30 14.92 3.83 -7.95
CA ASP A 30 15.23 2.71 -8.85
C ASP A 30 15.55 1.42 -8.08
N ALA A 31 16.14 1.54 -6.88
CA ALA A 31 16.39 0.40 -6.01
C ALA A 31 15.09 -0.19 -5.44
N ASP A 32 14.09 0.66 -5.15
CA ASP A 32 12.78 0.22 -4.66
C ASP A 32 12.00 -0.56 -5.72
N LEU A 33 12.15 -0.21 -7.01
CA LEU A 33 11.53 -0.92 -8.12
C LEU A 33 11.95 -2.41 -8.18
N ARG A 34 13.08 -2.78 -7.57
CA ARG A 34 13.54 -4.17 -7.49
C ARG A 34 13.00 -4.93 -6.28
N LYS A 35 12.36 -4.24 -5.33
CA LYS A 35 11.81 -4.84 -4.10
C LYS A 35 10.40 -5.41 -4.33
N PRO A 36 9.95 -6.38 -3.51
CA PRO A 36 8.55 -6.79 -3.47
C PRO A 36 7.67 -5.66 -2.96
N PHE A 37 6.51 -5.47 -3.60
CA PHE A 37 5.52 -4.47 -3.17
C PHE A 37 4.45 -5.13 -2.31
N VAL A 38 4.02 -4.42 -1.28
CA VAL A 38 2.95 -4.81 -0.36
C VAL A 38 1.87 -3.72 -0.39
N GLY A 39 0.68 -4.08 -0.85
CA GLY A 39 -0.49 -3.22 -0.72
C GLY A 39 -1.02 -3.27 0.70
N ILE A 40 -1.11 -2.11 1.37
CA ILE A 40 -1.59 -1.99 2.74
C ILE A 40 -2.98 -1.35 2.69
N CYS A 41 -4.02 -2.19 2.75
CA CYS A 41 -5.40 -1.74 2.71
C CYS A 41 -5.86 -1.32 4.12
N SER A 42 -6.27 -0.06 4.26
CA SER A 42 -6.93 0.45 5.47
C SER A 42 -8.43 0.65 5.21
N THR A 43 -9.26 0.37 6.22
CA THR A 43 -10.66 0.81 6.27
C THR A 43 -10.83 1.95 7.26
N GLY A 44 -9.80 2.80 7.42
CA GLY A 44 -9.85 3.96 8.30
C GLY A 44 -10.81 5.03 7.79
N PHE A 45 -11.74 5.44 8.65
CA PHE A 45 -12.62 6.59 8.45
C PHE A 45 -13.09 7.14 9.80
N GLU A 46 -13.40 8.44 9.86
CA GLU A 46 -13.60 9.17 11.12
C GLU A 46 -14.97 8.88 11.78
N GLY A 47 -15.98 8.51 10.98
CA GLY A 47 -17.36 8.34 11.43
C GLY A 47 -17.68 7.05 12.18
N ASN A 48 -16.68 6.24 12.55
CA ASN A 48 -16.89 5.00 13.30
C ASN A 48 -15.74 4.74 14.28
N THR A 49 -16.07 4.51 15.55
CA THR A 49 -15.08 4.22 16.60
C THR A 49 -14.28 2.94 16.30
N CYS A 50 -14.90 1.98 15.60
CA CYS A 50 -14.23 0.75 15.15
C CYS A 50 -13.12 0.99 14.12
N ASN A 51 -13.16 2.10 13.38
CA ASN A 51 -12.31 2.33 12.21
C ASN A 51 -11.42 3.57 12.31
N MET A 52 -11.76 4.55 13.16
CA MET A 52 -11.09 5.85 13.24
C MET A 52 -9.57 5.80 13.49
N HIS A 53 -9.06 4.67 13.98
CA HIS A 53 -7.65 4.49 14.33
C HIS A 53 -6.86 3.65 13.31
N LEU A 54 -7.51 3.10 12.28
CA LEU A 54 -6.89 2.12 11.39
C LEU A 54 -5.83 2.72 10.46
N ASP A 55 -5.92 4.02 10.11
CA ASP A 55 -4.89 4.68 9.31
C ASP A 55 -3.57 4.82 10.08
N GLY A 56 -3.63 5.05 11.40
CA GLY A 56 -2.45 5.05 12.26
C GLY A 56 -1.81 3.65 12.36
N LEU A 57 -2.63 2.59 12.45
CA LEU A 57 -2.14 1.22 12.40
C LEU A 57 -1.52 0.88 11.04
N ALA A 58 -2.12 1.35 9.94
CA ALA A 58 -1.59 1.15 8.60
C ALA A 58 -0.22 1.82 8.41
N ASP A 59 0.03 2.96 9.06
CA ASP A 59 1.33 3.61 9.05
C ASP A 59 2.39 2.78 9.80
N GLU A 60 2.04 2.18 10.95
CA GLU A 60 2.94 1.26 11.66
C GLU A 60 3.23 0.00 10.84
N VAL A 61 2.23 -0.57 10.16
CA VAL A 61 2.43 -1.69 9.22
C VAL A 61 3.38 -1.28 8.11
N LYS A 62 3.23 -0.07 7.54
CA LYS A 62 4.11 0.45 6.49
C LYS A 62 5.56 0.59 6.97
N ARG A 63 5.78 1.06 8.22
CA ARG A 63 7.13 1.08 8.83
C ARG A 63 7.71 -0.34 8.94
N GLY A 64 6.92 -1.31 9.39
CA GLY A 64 7.35 -2.71 9.50
C GLY A 64 7.73 -3.33 8.15
N VAL A 65 6.91 -3.08 7.11
CA VAL A 65 7.20 -3.51 5.73
C VAL A 65 8.51 -2.91 5.23
N ALA A 66 8.72 -1.61 5.43
CA ALA A 66 9.95 -0.93 5.03
C ALA A 66 11.19 -1.49 5.77
N ALA A 67 11.07 -1.78 7.06
CA ALA A 67 12.14 -2.36 7.87
C ALA A 67 12.57 -3.76 7.40
N GLN A 68 11.70 -4.49 6.70
CA GLN A 68 12.02 -5.79 6.08
C GLN A 68 12.58 -5.66 4.65
N GLY A 69 12.90 -4.44 4.21
CA GLY A 69 13.43 -4.20 2.87
C GLY A 69 12.39 -4.35 1.75
N LEU A 70 11.11 -4.18 2.07
CA LEU A 70 10.00 -4.23 1.13
C LEU A 70 9.42 -2.83 0.90
N VAL A 71 8.57 -2.66 -0.12
CA VAL A 71 7.88 -1.39 -0.41
C VAL A 71 6.43 -1.49 0.02
N GLY A 72 6.02 -0.66 0.98
CA GLY A 72 4.62 -0.56 1.43
C GLY A 72 3.88 0.58 0.75
N LEU A 73 2.80 0.27 0.03
CA LEU A 73 1.92 1.26 -0.60
C LEU A 73 0.55 1.18 0.08
N ARG A 74 0.20 2.22 0.85
CA ARG A 74 -1.10 2.30 1.52
C ARG A 74 -2.18 2.74 0.54
N PHE A 75 -3.35 2.12 0.64
CA PHE A 75 -4.58 2.59 0.03
C PHE A 75 -5.73 2.34 1.00
N ASN A 76 -6.87 2.97 0.75
CA ASN A 76 -8.04 2.85 1.61
C ASN A 76 -9.22 2.26 0.84
N THR A 77 -10.11 1.59 1.56
CA THR A 77 -11.44 1.19 1.08
C THR A 77 -12.52 1.65 2.06
N ILE A 78 -13.77 1.65 1.61
CA ILE A 78 -14.91 2.11 2.41
C ILE A 78 -15.20 1.20 3.61
N GLY A 79 -15.93 1.76 4.57
CA GLY A 79 -16.58 1.03 5.66
C GLY A 79 -17.90 1.70 6.03
N VAL A 80 -18.71 0.99 6.81
CA VAL A 80 -19.95 1.50 7.40
C VAL A 80 -19.91 1.29 8.92
N SER A 81 -20.76 2.01 9.65
CA SER A 81 -20.96 1.79 11.07
C SER A 81 -22.33 1.16 11.30
N ASP A 82 -22.35 -0.14 11.57
CA ASP A 82 -23.59 -0.86 11.87
C ASP A 82 -24.31 -0.24 13.08
N GLY A 83 -23.56 0.28 14.06
CA GLY A 83 -24.14 0.96 15.22
C GLY A 83 -24.86 2.27 14.89
N ILE A 84 -24.48 2.94 13.80
CA ILE A 84 -25.16 4.15 13.31
C ILE A 84 -26.34 3.78 12.41
N THR A 85 -26.22 2.73 11.59
CA THR A 85 -27.23 2.36 10.59
C THR A 85 -28.32 1.42 11.12
N ASN A 86 -28.19 0.93 12.35
CA ASN A 86 -29.18 0.02 12.93
C ASN A 86 -30.33 0.79 13.59
N GLY A 87 -31.54 0.61 13.06
CA GLY A 87 -32.78 1.26 13.52
C GLY A 87 -33.13 2.53 12.75
#